data_AF-A0A661N1I6-F1
#
_entry.id   AF-A0A661N1I6-F1
#
_cell.length_a   1.000
_cell.length_b   1.000
_cell.length_c   1.000
_cell.angle_alpha   90.00
_cell.angle_beta   90.00
_cell.angle_gamma   90.00
#
_symmetry.space_group_name_H-M   'P 1'
#
loop_
_entity.id
_entity.type
_entity.pdbx_description
1 polymer ?
#
loop_
_entity_poly.entity_id
_entity_poly.type
_entity_poly.pdbx_seq_one_letter_code
_entity_poly.pdbx_strand_id
1 'polypeptide(L)'
;FSGQLKAMPPKLLCDEGDIVVIRPLAYCAEDDLGAHAAELGLPVVACSLCSTQPGSQRRAVGELLAGLDAQHPGVRASLLAALRNVRPSHLLDVRLWKALGLAVAGDDGESDWAPGGQSGATPRPQAAGHPVSRNGP
;
A
#
# COMPACT_ATOMS: atom_id res chain seq x y z
N PHE A 1 1.47 -5.88 -14.30
CA PHE A 1 1.40 -5.33 -12.92
C PHE A 1 1.10 -6.46 -11.94
N SER A 2 1.71 -6.48 -10.75
CA SER A 2 1.67 -7.60 -9.79
C SER A 2 0.55 -7.53 -8.75
N GLY A 3 -0.32 -6.52 -8.78
CA GLY A 3 -1.48 -6.40 -7.89
C GLY A 3 -1.14 -6.19 -6.41
N GLN A 4 0.10 -5.82 -6.09
CA GLN A 4 0.57 -5.62 -4.71
C GLN A 4 1.03 -4.18 -4.50
N LEU A 5 0.59 -3.58 -3.39
CA LEU A 5 1.13 -2.33 -2.88
C LEU A 5 2.12 -2.64 -1.75
N LYS A 6 3.42 -2.59 -2.06
CA LYS A 6 4.49 -2.80 -1.09
C LYS A 6 5.70 -1.94 -1.41
N ALA A 7 6.39 -1.50 -0.36
CA ALA A 7 7.70 -0.87 -0.48
C ALA A 7 8.67 -1.59 0.48
N MET A 8 9.93 -1.73 0.07
CA MET A 8 10.96 -2.29 0.94
C MET A 8 11.30 -1.28 2.05
N PRO A 9 11.00 -1.57 3.33
CA PRO A 9 11.30 -0.67 4.43
C PRO A 9 12.80 -0.41 4.57
N PRO A 10 13.22 0.65 5.29
CA PRO A 10 14.64 0.97 5.49
C PRO A 10 15.43 -0.14 6.18
N LYS A 11 14.76 -0.95 7.00
CA LYS A 11 15.31 -2.17 7.60
C LYS A 11 14.37 -3.31 7.21
N LEU A 12 14.88 -4.26 6.43
CA LEU A 12 14.14 -5.41 5.96
C LEU A 12 14.93 -6.67 6.29
N LEU A 13 14.29 -7.68 6.88
CA LEU A 13 14.85 -9.03 6.96
C LEU A 13 14.53 -9.73 5.62
N CYS A 14 15.53 -10.33 4.97
CA CYS A 14 15.31 -11.15 3.77
C CYS A 14 14.36 -12.31 4.07
N ASP A 15 13.67 -12.80 3.05
CA ASP A 15 12.65 -13.84 3.21
C ASP A 15 13.25 -15.16 3.73
N GLU A 16 14.53 -15.43 3.43
CA GLU A 16 15.30 -16.56 3.94
C GLU A 16 15.78 -16.39 5.40
N GLY A 17 15.65 -15.18 5.97
CA GLY A 17 15.88 -14.90 7.39
C GLY A 17 17.33 -14.76 7.84
N ASP A 18 18.29 -14.82 6.92
CA ASP A 18 19.73 -14.82 7.18
C ASP A 18 20.37 -13.42 7.07
N ILE A 19 19.80 -12.54 6.24
CA ILE A 19 20.36 -11.21 5.94
C ILE A 19 19.37 -10.11 6.30
N VAL A 20 19.86 -9.07 6.97
CA VAL A 20 19.12 -7.81 7.17
C VAL A 20 19.64 -6.75 6.20
N VAL A 21 18.76 -6.29 5.31
CA VAL A 21 19.01 -5.18 4.39
C VAL A 21 18.77 -3.86 5.11
N ILE A 22 19.78 -3.00 5.12
CA ILE A 22 19.71 -1.64 5.66
C ILE A 22 19.84 -0.64 4.52
N ARG A 23 18.90 0.30 4.42
CA ARG A 23 18.83 1.34 3.39
C ARG A 23 18.99 2.73 4.03
N PRO A 24 20.21 3.19 4.30
CA PRO A 24 20.45 4.46 4.99
C PRO A 24 19.92 5.68 4.22
N LEU A 25 19.86 5.60 2.88
CA LEU A 25 19.42 6.66 1.99
C LEU A 25 17.96 6.52 1.54
N ALA A 26 17.13 5.74 2.25
CA ALA A 26 15.75 5.45 1.83
C ALA A 26 14.83 6.69 1.74
N TYR A 27 15.22 7.80 2.38
CA TYR A 27 14.45 9.04 2.42
C TYR A 27 15.07 10.18 1.60
N CYS A 28 16.23 9.94 0.96
CA CYS A 28 16.90 10.93 0.13
C CYS A 28 16.31 10.92 -1.27
N ALA A 29 16.06 12.11 -1.84
CA ALA A 29 15.64 12.20 -3.24
C ALA A 29 16.80 11.84 -4.17
N GLU A 30 16.47 11.28 -5.34
CA GLU A 30 17.47 10.88 -6.33
C GLU A 30 18.27 12.08 -6.86
N ASP A 31 17.58 13.21 -7.07
CA ASP A 31 18.20 14.45 -7.53
C ASP A 31 19.23 15.00 -6.52
N ASP A 32 18.89 14.95 -5.22
CA ASP A 32 19.79 15.36 -4.13
C ASP A 32 21.03 14.48 -4.06
N LEU A 33 20.86 13.16 -4.23
CA LEU A 33 21.98 12.21 -4.26
C LEU A 33 22.89 12.46 -5.46
N GLY A 34 22.32 12.79 -6.62
CA GLY A 34 23.08 13.15 -7.82
C GLY A 34 23.89 14.43 -7.63
N ALA A 35 23.28 15.48 -7.08
CA ALA A 35 23.96 16.73 -6.77
C ALA A 35 25.09 16.53 -5.75
N HIS A 36 24.83 15.76 -4.69
CA HIS A 36 25.83 15.46 -3.66
C HIS A 36 26.99 14.62 -4.20
N ALA A 37 26.71 13.63 -5.06
CA ALA A 37 27.76 12.85 -5.71
C ALA A 37 28.64 13.72 -6.62
N ALA A 38 28.06 14.69 -7.33
CA ALA A 38 28.80 15.64 -8.15
C ALA A 38 29.70 16.56 -7.32
N GLU A 39 29.19 17.07 -6.19
CA GLU A 39 29.96 17.91 -5.27
C GLU A 39 31.15 17.16 -4.65
N LEU A 40 30.95 15.90 -4.28
CA LEU A 40 32.00 15.03 -3.73
C LEU A 40 32.96 14.45 -4.79
N GLY A 41 32.69 14.67 -6.08
CA GLY A 41 33.47 14.10 -7.17
C GLY A 41 33.40 12.57 -7.26
N LEU A 42 32.29 11.96 -6.83
CA LEU A 42 32.09 10.52 -6.87
C LEU A 42 31.79 10.05 -8.32
N PRO A 43 32.47 9.00 -8.83
CA PRO A 43 32.20 8.49 -10.16
C PRO A 43 30.85 7.78 -10.21
N VAL A 44 29.93 8.28 -11.04
CA VAL A 44 28.63 7.63 -11.28
C VAL A 44 28.78 6.57 -12.38
N VAL A 45 28.69 5.29 -12.00
CA VAL A 45 28.73 4.18 -12.96
C VAL A 45 27.34 3.97 -13.56
N ALA A 46 27.16 4.40 -14.81
CA ALA A 46 25.93 4.16 -15.55
C ALA A 46 25.84 2.68 -15.97
N CYS A 47 25.17 1.86 -15.16
CA CYS A 47 24.85 0.49 -15.55
C CYS A 47 23.71 0.52 -16.58
N SER A 48 24.09 0.50 -17.85
CA SER A 48 23.18 0.45 -18.99
C SER A 48 22.55 -0.94 -19.22
N LEU A 49 22.76 -1.92 -18.35
CA LEU A 49 22.35 -3.32 -18.57
C LEU A 49 20.99 -3.68 -17.95
N CYS A 50 20.51 -2.96 -16.94
CA CYS A 50 19.26 -3.29 -16.23
C CYS A 50 18.08 -2.37 -16.62
N SER A 51 18.36 -1.12 -16.98
CA SER A 51 17.37 -0.10 -17.36
C SER A 51 17.01 -0.10 -18.85
N THR A 52 17.76 -0.82 -19.68
CA THR A 52 17.60 -0.84 -21.15
C THR A 52 16.83 -2.04 -21.69
N GLN A 53 16.38 -2.98 -20.84
CA GLN A 53 15.52 -4.05 -21.33
C GLN A 53 14.19 -3.48 -21.83
N PRO A 54 13.82 -3.72 -23.10
CA PRO A 54 12.53 -3.30 -23.63
C PRO A 54 11.41 -3.99 -22.82
N GLY A 55 10.49 -3.19 -22.26
CA GLY A 55 9.39 -3.68 -21.43
C GLY A 55 9.62 -3.66 -19.92
N SER A 56 10.68 -3.01 -19.41
CA SER A 56 10.88 -2.92 -17.96
C SER A 56 9.75 -2.13 -17.27
N GLN A 57 8.99 -2.82 -16.40
CA GLN A 57 7.93 -2.18 -15.60
C GLN A 57 8.47 -1.04 -14.72
N ARG A 58 9.75 -1.14 -14.32
CA ARG A 58 10.43 -0.10 -13.54
C ARG A 58 10.48 1.23 -14.27
N ARG A 59 10.81 1.22 -15.57
CA ARG A 59 10.89 2.44 -16.37
C ARG A 59 9.51 3.08 -16.56
N ALA A 60 8.51 2.27 -16.91
CA ALA A 60 7.14 2.75 -17.08
C ALA A 60 6.58 3.40 -15.80
N VAL A 61 6.84 2.80 -14.62
CA VAL A 61 6.45 3.39 -13.33
C VAL A 61 7.26 4.65 -13.03
N GLY A 62 8.56 4.68 -13.35
CA GLY A 62 9.39 5.87 -13.19
C GLY A 62 8.89 7.06 -14.01
N GLU A 63 8.54 6.82 -15.28
CA GLU A 63 7.95 7.84 -16.17
C GLU A 63 6.59 8.33 -15.66
N LEU A 64 5.73 7.42 -15.18
CA LEU A 64 4.45 7.78 -14.55
C LEU A 64 4.65 8.68 -13.33
N LEU A 65 5.57 8.32 -12.44
CA LEU A 65 5.86 9.11 -11.24
C LEU A 65 6.50 10.45 -11.57
N ALA A 66 7.32 10.54 -12.61
CA ALA A 66 7.88 11.81 -13.09
C ALA A 66 6.79 12.72 -13.67
N GLY A 67 5.85 12.17 -14.45
CA GLY A 67 4.73 12.92 -15.00
C GLY A 67 3.76 13.44 -13.93
N LEU A 68 3.55 12.67 -12.85
CA LEU A 68 2.74 13.11 -11.71
C LEU A 68 3.44 14.23 -10.93
N ASP A 69 4.74 14.11 -10.69
CA ASP A 69 5.51 15.11 -9.95
C ASP A 69 5.62 16.44 -10.71
N ALA A 70 5.69 16.38 -12.05
CA ALA A 70 5.65 17.57 -12.90
C ALA A 70 4.31 18.34 -12.84
N GLN A 71 3.20 17.62 -12.67
CA GLN A 71 1.86 18.23 -12.51
C GLN A 71 1.62 18.71 -11.08
N HIS A 72 2.16 17.99 -10.10
CA HIS A 72 1.95 18.22 -8.68
C HIS A 72 3.27 18.05 -7.91
N PRO A 73 4.02 19.15 -7.71
CA PRO A 73 5.30 19.09 -7.00
C PRO A 73 5.17 18.47 -5.62
N GLY A 74 5.99 17.47 -5.31
CA GLY A 74 6.02 16.80 -4.00
C GLY A 74 5.08 15.60 -3.88
N VAL A 75 4.43 15.17 -4.96
CA VAL A 75 3.60 13.95 -4.96
C VAL A 75 4.41 12.72 -4.58
N ARG A 76 5.68 12.63 -4.98
CA ARG A 76 6.55 11.50 -4.60
C ARG A 76 6.71 11.39 -3.07
N ALA A 77 6.95 12.51 -2.39
CA ALA A 77 7.04 12.54 -0.93
C ALA A 77 5.70 12.21 -0.26
N SER A 78 4.59 12.71 -0.82
CA SER A 78 3.24 12.41 -0.36
C SER A 78 2.90 10.91 -0.49
N LEU A 79 3.26 10.28 -1.61
CA LEU A 79 3.10 8.84 -1.83
C LEU A 79 3.93 8.02 -0.83
N LEU A 80 5.17 8.44 -0.56
CA LEU A 80 6.00 7.79 0.46
C LEU A 80 5.39 7.95 1.86
N ALA A 81 4.85 9.12 2.19
CA ALA A 81 4.14 9.35 3.44
C ALA A 81 2.87 8.49 3.56
N ALA A 82 2.12 8.33 2.47
CA ALA A 82 0.94 7.47 2.41
C ALA A 82 1.29 5.99 2.69
N LEU A 83 2.41 5.50 2.18
CA LEU A 83 2.90 4.14 2.47
C LEU A 83 3.25 3.93 3.95
N ARG A 84 3.64 5.00 4.67
CA ARG A 84 3.92 4.95 6.11
C ARG A 84 2.67 5.12 6.96
N ASN A 85 1.64 5.78 6.43
CA ASN A 85 0.42 6.14 7.15
C ASN A 85 -0.80 5.40 6.58
N VAL A 86 -0.83 4.09 6.79
CA VAL A 86 -1.92 3.23 6.32
C VAL A 86 -2.90 2.99 7.44
N ARG A 87 -4.20 3.20 7.18
CA ARG A 87 -5.29 2.79 8.08
C ARG A 87 -5.75 1.39 7.67
N PRO A 88 -5.47 0.34 8.46
CA PRO A 88 -5.76 -1.03 8.04
C PRO A 88 -7.24 -1.26 7.77
N SER A 89 -8.15 -0.60 8.51
CA SER A 89 -9.60 -0.65 8.29
C SER A 89 -10.07 -0.11 6.93
N HIS A 90 -9.26 0.73 6.27
CA HIS A 90 -9.59 1.29 4.96
C HIS A 90 -8.96 0.49 3.80
N LEU A 91 -8.10 -0.49 4.10
CA LEU A 91 -7.55 -1.38 3.09
C LEU A 91 -8.56 -2.48 2.73
N LEU A 92 -8.61 -2.87 1.46
CA LEU A 92 -9.49 -3.95 0.96
C LEU A 92 -9.00 -5.37 1.32
N ASP A 93 -8.20 -5.53 2.38
CA ASP A 93 -7.66 -6.83 2.80
C ASP A 93 -8.39 -7.37 4.03
N VAL A 94 -9.39 -8.23 3.80
CA VAL A 94 -10.18 -8.88 4.85
C VAL A 94 -9.31 -9.74 5.78
N ARG A 95 -8.22 -10.32 5.27
CA ARG A 95 -7.32 -11.14 6.10
C ARG A 95 -6.54 -10.26 7.08
N LEU A 96 -6.14 -9.07 6.65
CA LEU A 96 -5.52 -8.07 7.51
C LEU A 96 -6.48 -7.61 8.63
N TRP A 97 -7.75 -7.40 8.30
CA TRP A 97 -8.77 -7.01 9.31
C TRP A 97 -8.94 -8.08 10.37
N LYS A 98 -9.07 -9.35 9.95
CA LYS A 98 -9.18 -10.51 10.86
C LYS A 98 -7.94 -10.66 11.74
N ALA A 99 -6.75 -10.52 11.16
CA ALA A 99 -5.48 -10.62 11.91
C ALA A 99 -5.32 -9.52 12.97
N LEU A 100 -5.86 -8.32 12.70
CA LEU A 100 -5.81 -7.17 13.60
C LEU A 100 -7.03 -7.06 14.54
N GLY A 101 -8.03 -7.95 14.43
CA GLY A 101 -9.24 -7.92 15.24
C GLY A 101 -10.10 -6.66 15.03
N LEU A 102 -10.13 -6.11 13.83
CA LEU A 102 -10.87 -4.87 13.54
C LEU A 102 -12.36 -5.16 13.33
N ALA A 103 -13.22 -4.46 14.08
CA ALA A 103 -14.66 -4.46 13.85
C ALA A 103 -14.96 -3.69 12.56
N VAL A 104 -15.43 -4.38 11.54
CA VAL A 104 -15.90 -3.77 10.29
C VAL A 104 -17.36 -3.37 10.47
N ALA A 105 -17.74 -2.20 9.97
CA ALA A 105 -19.15 -1.81 9.92
C ALA A 105 -19.91 -2.79 9.00
N GLY A 106 -20.53 -3.82 9.59
CA GLY A 106 -21.25 -4.87 8.87
C GLY A 106 -20.81 -6.30 9.17
N ASP A 107 -20.00 -6.57 10.20
CA ASP A 107 -19.79 -7.96 10.66
C ASP A 107 -20.91 -8.38 11.62
N ASP A 108 -22.13 -8.49 11.11
CA ASP A 108 -23.20 -9.33 11.68
C ASP A 108 -23.03 -10.78 11.22
N GLY A 109 -21.82 -11.32 11.35
CA GLY A 109 -21.56 -12.76 11.38
C GLY A 109 -21.80 -13.57 10.11
N GLU A 110 -22.23 -12.99 9.00
CA GLU A 110 -22.45 -13.73 7.75
C GLU A 110 -22.31 -12.81 6.53
N SER A 111 -21.10 -12.71 5.97
CA SER A 111 -20.99 -12.36 4.56
C SER A 111 -19.83 -13.10 3.91
N ASP A 112 -20.17 -14.22 3.26
CA ASP A 112 -19.38 -14.91 2.26
C ASP A 112 -19.26 -14.02 1.02
N TRP A 113 -18.40 -13.00 1.07
CA TRP A 113 -18.04 -12.24 -0.13
C TRP A 113 -16.96 -13.01 -0.89
N ALA A 114 -17.38 -13.98 -1.70
CA ALA A 114 -16.57 -14.58 -2.75
C ALA A 114 -16.84 -13.83 -4.07
N PRO A 115 -15.82 -13.32 -4.79
CA PRO A 115 -16.04 -12.74 -6.10
C PRO A 115 -16.29 -13.88 -7.11
N GLY A 116 -17.56 -14.23 -7.27
CA GLY A 116 -18.06 -15.18 -8.27
C GLY A 116 -18.79 -16.38 -7.67
N GLY A 117 -20.13 -16.36 -7.69
CA GLY A 117 -20.92 -17.52 -7.27
C GLY A 117 -22.40 -17.27 -6.97
N GLN A 118 -23.19 -16.92 -8.00
CA GLN A 118 -24.61 -17.25 -8.19
C GLN A 118 -25.54 -17.50 -6.97
N SER A 119 -26.46 -16.54 -6.77
CA SER A 119 -27.92 -16.69 -6.57
C SER A 119 -28.44 -17.94 -5.83
N GLY A 120 -28.93 -17.73 -4.60
CA GLY A 120 -29.89 -18.60 -3.94
C GLY A 120 -30.63 -17.87 -2.82
N ALA A 121 -31.85 -17.43 -3.07
CA ALA A 121 -32.69 -16.73 -2.09
C ALA A 121 -33.13 -17.65 -0.94
N THR A 122 -33.19 -17.12 0.28
CA THR A 122 -34.08 -17.59 1.35
C THR A 122 -34.55 -16.38 2.19
N PRO A 123 -35.83 -16.32 2.62
CA PRO A 123 -36.40 -15.11 3.20
C PRO A 123 -36.07 -14.97 4.69
N ARG A 124 -35.80 -13.74 5.14
CA ARG A 124 -35.63 -13.38 6.55
C ARG A 124 -36.91 -13.63 7.35
N PRO A 125 -36.87 -14.26 8.54
CA PRO A 125 -37.97 -14.21 9.48
C PRO A 125 -38.06 -12.80 10.10
N GLN A 126 -39.26 -12.21 10.12
CA GLN A 126 -39.52 -10.90 10.70
C GLN A 126 -39.42 -10.96 12.23
N ALA A 127 -38.47 -10.25 12.82
CA ALA A 127 -38.35 -10.13 14.27
C ALA A 127 -39.45 -9.20 14.84
N ALA A 128 -40.21 -9.73 15.80
CA ALA A 128 -41.19 -9.03 16.60
C ALA A 128 -40.58 -7.85 17.37
N GLY A 129 -41.36 -6.77 17.51
CA GLY A 129 -40.92 -5.47 18.01
C GLY A 129 -40.37 -5.45 19.44
N HIS A 130 -39.42 -4.55 19.66
CA HIS A 130 -38.99 -4.14 21.00
C HIS A 130 -39.80 -2.91 21.46
N PRO A 131 -40.33 -2.90 22.70
CA PRO A 131 -41.13 -1.79 23.21
C PRO A 131 -40.24 -0.60 23.62
N VAL A 132 -40.66 0.60 23.19
CA VAL A 132 -40.13 1.89 23.66
C VAL A 132 -40.35 2.03 25.16
N SER A 133 -39.26 2.08 25.93
CA SER A 133 -39.28 2.46 27.34
C SER A 133 -39.24 4.00 27.43
N ARG A 134 -40.37 4.59 27.86
CA ARG A 134 -40.41 5.95 28.37
C ARG A 134 -40.00 5.90 29.83
N ASN A 135 -39.05 6.75 30.24
CA ASN A 135 -39.06 7.32 31.59
C ASN A 135 -38.17 8.56 31.68
N GLY A 136 -38.84 9.69 31.90
CA GLY A 136 -38.37 10.83 32.70
C GLY A 136 -39.54 11.21 33.62
N PRO A 137 -39.39 12.11 34.60
CA PRO A 137 -38.26 13.02 34.88
C PRO A 137 -37.22 12.49 35.87
#